data_AF-T1JSZ0-F1
#
_entry.id   AF-T1JSZ0-F1
#
_cell.length_a   1.000
_cell.length_b   1.000
_cell.length_c   1.000
_cell.angle_alpha   90.00
_cell.angle_beta   90.00
_cell.angle_gamma   90.00
#
_symmetry.space_group_name_H-M   'P 1'
#
loop_
_entity.id
_entity.type
_entity.pdbx_description
1 polymer ?
#
loop_
_entity_poly.entity_id
_entity_poly.type
_entity_poly.pdbx_seq_one_letter_code
_entity_poly.pdbx_strand_id
1 'polypeptide(L)'
;MPGKKSSTQSDCNNRSVTTPTKQTKRRKVKVKAISNVKTNDDYFDESIMDMINIKLARMTMLTGLDVSGNGVVFNSKVIGRFRPDKDGPVKLLIHWEPEGLIPDEWIFEKDLDEMSSRCLALNSLPISSFKEMFDNA
;
A
#
# COMPACT_ATOMS: atom_id res chain seq x y z
N MET A 1 -44.09 26.68 85.93
CA MET A 1 -43.60 27.57 84.85
C MET A 1 -42.96 26.69 83.77
N PRO A 2 -43.09 27.07 82.50
CA PRO A 2 -43.79 26.39 81.38
C PRO A 2 -42.88 25.39 80.62
N GLY A 3 -43.32 24.50 79.74
CA GLY A 3 -44.62 24.22 79.12
C GLY A 3 -44.42 23.38 77.84
N LYS A 4 -45.44 22.57 77.52
CA LYS A 4 -45.96 22.21 76.16
C LYS A 4 -45.03 21.45 75.18
N LYS A 5 -45.41 20.20 74.83
CA LYS A 5 -46.21 19.80 73.62
C LYS A 5 -45.38 19.90 72.32
N SER A 6 -44.97 18.77 71.72
CA SER A 6 -45.68 17.96 70.71
C SER A 6 -45.65 18.52 69.27
N SER A 7 -45.58 17.62 68.30
CA SER A 7 -45.61 17.78 66.82
C SER A 7 -44.26 18.15 66.20
N THR A 8 -43.75 17.48 65.15
CA THR A 8 -44.45 17.12 63.92
C THR A 8 -43.89 15.84 63.29
N GLN A 9 -44.82 15.04 62.78
CA GLN A 9 -44.67 13.84 61.98
C GLN A 9 -44.20 14.20 60.56
N SER A 10 -43.26 13.45 59.99
CA SER A 10 -43.12 13.39 58.53
C SER A 10 -42.68 11.99 58.11
N ASP A 11 -43.68 11.24 57.65
CA ASP A 11 -43.55 10.07 56.79
C ASP A 11 -42.55 10.28 55.65
N CYS A 12 -41.78 9.25 55.32
CA CYS A 12 -41.87 8.61 54.00
C CYS A 12 -40.97 7.36 53.92
N ASN A 13 -41.62 6.25 54.21
CA ASN A 13 -41.53 5.00 53.48
C ASN A 13 -40.97 5.12 52.04
N ASN A 14 -39.71 4.70 51.80
CA ASN A 14 -39.18 4.13 50.55
C ASN A 14 -37.65 3.97 50.75
N ARG A 15 -37.01 2.80 50.61
CA ARG A 15 -36.98 1.96 49.41
C ARG A 15 -36.55 0.56 49.80
N SER A 16 -37.40 -0.38 49.41
CA SER A 16 -37.06 -1.66 48.80
C SER A 16 -35.57 -1.96 48.59
N VAL A 17 -35.18 -3.10 49.15
CA VAL A 17 -34.17 -4.04 48.65
C VAL A 17 -34.16 -4.13 47.12
N THR A 18 -32.99 -4.44 46.57
CA THR A 18 -32.62 -4.67 45.16
C THR A 18 -32.07 -3.45 44.41
N THR A 19 -30.75 -3.30 44.43
CA THR A 19 -30.00 -2.80 43.26
C THR A 19 -28.77 -3.68 43.01
N PRO A 20 -28.72 -4.40 41.88
CA PRO A 20 -27.57 -5.22 41.48
C PRO A 20 -26.55 -4.31 40.80
N THR A 21 -25.82 -3.49 41.57
CA THR A 21 -25.01 -2.41 40.95
C THR A 21 -23.62 -2.24 41.54
N LYS A 22 -23.06 -3.31 42.14
CA LYS A 22 -21.62 -3.41 42.42
C LYS A 22 -20.94 -4.58 41.71
N GLN A 23 -21.61 -5.20 40.74
CA GLN A 23 -21.03 -6.24 39.87
C GLN A 23 -20.55 -5.70 38.51
N THR A 24 -20.22 -4.42 38.35
CA THR A 24 -19.76 -3.93 37.03
C THR A 24 -18.89 -2.68 37.17
N LYS A 25 -17.74 -2.79 37.85
CA LYS A 25 -16.70 -1.73 37.74
C LYS A 25 -15.32 -2.20 38.24
N ARG A 26 -14.76 -3.22 37.57
CA ARG A 26 -13.30 -3.45 37.50
C ARG A 26 -12.93 -4.46 36.40
N ARG A 27 -13.51 -4.32 35.21
CA ARG A 27 -12.84 -4.76 33.99
C ARG A 27 -11.80 -3.69 33.62
N LYS A 28 -10.76 -3.57 34.45
CA LYS A 28 -9.63 -2.67 34.20
C LYS A 28 -8.43 -3.53 33.80
N VAL A 29 -7.95 -3.20 32.60
CA VAL A 29 -6.70 -3.62 31.98
C VAL A 29 -6.76 -5.06 31.46
N LYS A 30 -6.72 -5.22 30.13
CA LYS A 30 -6.22 -6.46 29.52
C LYS A 30 -4.89 -6.73 30.25
N VAL A 31 -4.82 -7.73 31.11
CA VAL A 31 -3.54 -8.14 31.74
C VAL A 31 -2.66 -8.64 30.59
N LYS A 32 -1.98 -7.71 29.94
CA LYS A 32 -0.97 -7.91 28.92
C LYS A 32 0.35 -7.69 29.63
N ALA A 33 0.93 -8.79 30.08
CA ALA A 33 2.37 -9.04 30.12
C ALA A 33 2.56 -10.35 30.90
N ILE A 34 2.30 -11.48 30.25
CA ILE A 34 3.08 -12.66 30.59
C ILE A 34 4.44 -12.35 29.95
N SER A 35 5.41 -11.92 30.75
CA SER A 35 6.71 -11.42 30.29
C SER A 35 7.60 -12.50 29.66
N ASN A 36 7.10 -13.72 29.47
CA ASN A 36 7.78 -14.84 28.84
C ASN A 36 6.92 -15.49 27.73
N VAL A 37 6.07 -14.72 27.04
CA VAL A 37 5.61 -15.17 25.72
C VAL A 37 6.88 -15.26 24.89
N LYS A 38 7.31 -16.49 24.55
CA LYS A 38 8.33 -16.72 23.52
C LYS A 38 7.98 -15.76 22.39
N THR A 39 8.87 -14.81 22.13
CA THR A 39 8.75 -13.84 21.04
C THR A 39 8.10 -14.55 19.88
N ASN A 40 6.99 -14.01 19.33
CA ASN A 40 6.39 -14.59 18.13
C ASN A 40 7.56 -14.79 17.15
N ASP A 41 7.88 -16.05 16.82
CA ASP A 41 9.08 -16.35 16.04
C ASP A 41 8.93 -15.60 14.71
N ASP A 42 9.79 -14.60 14.51
CA ASP A 42 9.86 -13.89 13.24
C ASP A 42 10.58 -14.80 12.26
N TYR A 43 9.93 -15.11 11.15
CA TYR A 43 10.47 -15.98 10.12
C TYR A 43 11.41 -15.23 9.16
N PHE A 44 11.46 -13.90 9.24
CA PHE A 44 12.40 -13.09 8.47
C PHE A 44 13.76 -13.05 9.19
N ASP A 45 14.73 -13.77 8.64
CA ASP A 45 16.13 -13.63 9.04
C ASP A 45 16.84 -12.54 8.23
N GLU A 46 18.11 -12.29 8.58
CA GLU A 46 18.96 -11.30 7.90
C GLU A 46 19.10 -11.60 6.41
N SER A 47 19.17 -12.88 6.02
CA SER A 47 19.33 -13.29 4.63
C SER A 47 18.08 -13.00 3.80
N ILE A 48 16.88 -13.24 4.34
CA ILE A 48 15.63 -12.94 3.65
C ILE A 48 15.48 -11.42 3.51
N MET A 49 15.81 -10.65 4.54
CA MET A 49 15.79 -9.19 4.47
C MET A 49 16.77 -8.65 3.44
N ASP A 50 18.00 -9.17 3.40
CA ASP A 50 19.00 -8.80 2.40
C ASP A 50 18.53 -9.12 0.98
N MET A 51 17.94 -10.30 0.76
CA MET A 51 17.39 -10.67 -0.54
C MET A 51 16.27 -9.71 -0.97
N ILE A 52 15.38 -9.34 -0.04
CA ILE A 52 14.30 -8.38 -0.32
C ILE A 52 14.91 -7.02 -0.70
N ASN A 53 15.89 -6.54 0.04
CA ASN A 53 16.55 -5.26 -0.22
C ASN A 53 17.25 -5.24 -1.59
N ILE A 54 17.98 -6.30 -1.93
CA ILE A 54 18.66 -6.42 -3.23
C ILE A 54 17.65 -6.43 -4.37
N LYS A 55 16.58 -7.24 -4.26
CA LYS A 55 15.52 -7.32 -5.28
C LYS A 55 14.81 -6.00 -5.47
N LEU A 56 14.45 -5.32 -4.39
CA LEU A 56 13.82 -4.00 -4.46
C LEU A 56 14.75 -2.96 -5.12
N ALA A 57 16.02 -2.93 -4.73
CA ALA A 57 16.99 -2.03 -5.33
C ALA A 57 17.14 -2.26 -6.84
N ARG A 58 17.26 -3.53 -7.26
CA ARG A 58 17.36 -3.89 -8.68
C ARG A 58 16.10 -3.51 -9.45
N MET A 59 14.93 -3.78 -8.88
CA MET A 59 13.65 -3.39 -9.47
C MET A 59 13.55 -1.87 -9.64
N THR A 60 13.92 -1.09 -8.62
CA THR A 60 13.95 0.38 -8.72
C THR A 60 14.89 0.85 -9.83
N MET A 61 16.07 0.24 -9.97
CA MET A 61 17.01 0.57 -11.05
C MET A 61 16.43 0.26 -12.44
N LEU A 62 15.71 -0.85 -12.59
CA LEU A 62 15.16 -1.28 -13.88
C LEU A 62 13.93 -0.48 -14.32
N THR A 63 13.05 -0.12 -13.36
CA THR A 63 11.72 0.44 -13.65
C THR A 63 11.61 1.94 -13.39
N GLY A 64 12.60 2.52 -12.70
CA GLY A 64 12.51 3.87 -12.18
C GLY A 64 11.35 4.09 -11.20
N LEU A 65 10.79 3.00 -10.64
CA LEU A 65 9.74 3.08 -9.62
C LEU A 65 10.27 3.84 -8.41
N ASP A 66 9.79 5.07 -8.25
CA ASP A 66 9.98 5.86 -7.04
C ASP A 66 9.11 5.29 -5.88
N VAL A 67 9.50 5.59 -4.64
CA VAL A 67 8.84 5.14 -3.40
C VAL A 67 7.35 5.53 -3.36
N SER A 68 6.95 6.51 -4.18
CA SER A 68 5.55 6.89 -4.40
C SER A 68 4.69 5.82 -5.09
N GLY A 69 5.29 4.78 -5.69
CA GLY A 69 4.66 3.48 -5.99
C GLY A 69 3.52 3.46 -7.01
N ASN A 70 3.23 4.58 -7.68
CA ASN A 70 2.01 4.70 -8.48
C ASN A 70 2.18 4.34 -9.97
N GLY A 71 3.40 4.23 -10.48
CA GLY A 71 3.61 3.91 -11.89
C GLY A 71 5.04 3.55 -12.25
N VAL A 72 5.19 2.85 -13.39
CA VAL A 72 6.45 2.45 -13.99
C VAL A 72 6.77 3.39 -15.15
N VAL A 73 8.02 3.84 -15.23
CA VAL A 73 8.51 4.65 -16.34
C VAL A 73 9.11 3.74 -17.39
N PHE A 74 8.63 3.91 -18.62
CA PHE A 74 9.13 3.24 -19.81
C PHE A 74 9.89 4.23 -20.67
N ASN A 75 11.06 3.85 -21.14
CA ASN A 75 11.85 4.61 -22.11
C ASN A 75 11.78 3.92 -23.46
N SER A 76 11.57 4.70 -24.52
CA SER A 76 11.55 4.16 -25.86
C SER A 76 12.95 4.07 -26.46
N LYS A 77 13.15 3.03 -27.25
CA LYS A 77 14.38 2.76 -27.98
C LYS A 77 14.04 2.46 -29.43
N VAL A 78 14.66 3.19 -30.35
CA VAL A 78 14.41 2.98 -31.78
C VAL A 78 15.13 1.72 -32.23
N ILE A 79 14.37 0.71 -32.66
CA ILE A 79 14.89 -0.57 -33.15
C ILE A 79 14.79 -0.72 -34.67
N GLY A 80 14.01 0.15 -35.32
CA GLY A 80 13.82 0.11 -36.77
C GLY A 80 13.44 1.45 -37.37
N ARG A 81 13.74 1.63 -38.65
CA ARG A 81 13.34 2.79 -39.44
C ARG A 81 12.72 2.30 -40.75
N PHE A 82 11.55 2.80 -41.08
CA PHE A 82 10.85 2.49 -42.32
C PHE A 82 10.61 3.79 -43.08
N ARG A 83 11.03 3.82 -44.35
CA ARG A 83 10.77 4.92 -45.26
C ARG A 83 10.13 4.37 -46.54
N PRO A 84 8.85 4.69 -46.83
CA PRO A 84 8.16 4.14 -47.98
C PRO A 84 8.66 4.71 -49.32
N ASP A 85 8.97 6.01 -49.37
CA ASP A 85 9.40 6.72 -50.59
C ASP A 85 10.59 7.67 -50.31
N LYS A 86 11.33 8.09 -51.36
CA LYS A 86 12.51 8.97 -51.21
C LYS A 86 12.22 10.28 -50.45
N ASP A 87 11.03 10.84 -50.61
CA ASP A 87 10.56 12.04 -49.91
C ASP A 87 9.42 11.77 -48.92
N GLY A 88 9.09 10.49 -48.69
CA GLY A 88 8.00 10.09 -47.81
C GLY A 88 8.34 10.28 -46.32
N PRO A 89 7.30 10.35 -45.45
CA PRO A 89 7.47 10.45 -44.01
C PRO A 89 8.14 9.18 -43.46
N VAL A 90 9.17 9.38 -42.63
CA VAL A 90 9.89 8.29 -41.97
C VAL A 90 9.10 7.84 -40.74
N LYS A 91 8.90 6.53 -40.63
CA LYS A 91 8.36 5.87 -39.44
C LYS A 91 9.50 5.18 -38.68
N LEU A 92 9.44 5.23 -37.36
CA LEU A 92 10.37 4.58 -36.45
C LEU A 92 9.63 3.48 -35.70
N LEU A 93 10.24 2.30 -35.59
CA LEU A 93 9.76 1.25 -34.71
C LEU A 93 10.42 1.46 -33.36
N ILE A 94 9.61 1.71 -32.33
CA ILE A 94 10.07 1.85 -30.96
C ILE A 94 9.82 0.57 -30.18
N HIS A 95 10.80 0.25 -29.35
CA HIS A 95 10.76 -0.77 -28.33
C HIS A 95 10.77 -0.10 -26.95
N TRP A 96 10.00 -0.63 -26.00
CA TRP A 96 9.89 -0.05 -24.67
C TRP A 96 10.74 -0.83 -23.67
N GLU A 97 11.60 -0.12 -22.95
CA GLU A 97 12.34 -0.65 -21.79
C GLU A 97 11.70 -0.07 -20.50
N PRO A 98 11.40 -0.86 -19.46
CA PRO A 98 11.67 -2.29 -19.30
C PRO A 98 10.78 -3.19 -20.19
N GLU A 99 11.37 -4.29 -20.67
CA GLU A 99 10.79 -5.18 -21.69
C GLU A 99 9.54 -5.95 -21.21
N GLY A 100 8.70 -6.40 -22.15
CA GLY A 100 7.64 -7.39 -21.91
C GLY A 100 6.27 -6.83 -21.48
N LEU A 101 6.16 -5.53 -21.22
CA LEU A 101 4.93 -4.89 -20.72
C LEU A 101 4.12 -4.15 -21.79
N ILE A 102 4.81 -3.50 -22.73
CA ILE A 102 4.20 -2.71 -23.80
C ILE A 102 4.68 -3.29 -25.14
N PRO A 103 3.78 -3.52 -26.12
CA PRO A 103 4.20 -3.97 -27.44
C PRO A 103 4.97 -2.89 -28.21
N ASP A 104 5.80 -3.32 -29.15
CA ASP A 104 6.50 -2.41 -30.06
C ASP A 104 5.52 -1.65 -30.94
N GLU A 105 5.79 -0.36 -31.16
CA GLU A 105 4.90 0.55 -31.88
C GLU A 105 5.61 1.29 -33.00
N TRP A 106 4.91 1.49 -34.11
CA TRP A 106 5.40 2.33 -35.21
C TRP A 106 4.95 3.77 -35.02
N ILE A 107 5.90 4.66 -34.71
CA ILE A 107 5.67 6.09 -34.55
C ILE A 107 6.25 6.87 -35.73
N PHE A 108 5.87 8.14 -35.89
CA PHE A 108 6.55 9.03 -36.82
C PHE A 108 7.79 9.64 -36.17
N GLU A 109 8.77 10.02 -37.01
CA GLU A 109 9.99 10.69 -36.54
C GLU A 109 9.71 11.99 -35.77
N LYS A 110 8.58 12.65 -36.05
CA LYS A 110 8.16 13.89 -35.37
C LYS A 110 7.69 13.66 -33.93
N ASP A 111 7.18 12.47 -33.64
CA ASP A 111 6.56 12.14 -32.36
C ASP A 111 7.58 11.49 -31.40
N LEU A 112 8.83 11.33 -31.85
CA LEU A 112 9.89 10.67 -31.09
C LEU A 112 10.19 11.40 -29.77
N ASP A 113 10.18 12.74 -29.79
CA ASP A 113 10.47 13.53 -28.59
C ASP A 113 9.37 13.36 -27.53
N GLU A 114 8.10 13.32 -27.95
CA GLU A 114 6.95 13.11 -27.06
C GLU A 114 6.86 11.66 -26.55
N MET A 115 7.21 10.69 -27.40
CA MET A 115 7.20 9.26 -27.08
C MET A 115 8.53 8.75 -26.51
N SER A 116 9.44 9.64 -26.13
CA SER A 116 10.74 9.28 -25.56
C SER A 116 10.59 8.55 -24.21
N SER A 117 9.63 8.97 -23.39
CA SER A 117 9.32 8.35 -22.10
C SER A 117 7.83 8.33 -21.83
N ARG A 118 7.34 7.24 -21.23
CA ARG A 118 5.93 7.06 -20.86
C ARG A 118 5.81 6.51 -19.45
N CYS A 119 4.93 7.10 -18.63
CA CYS A 119 4.63 6.57 -17.31
C CYS A 119 3.27 5.85 -17.33
N LEU A 120 3.23 4.59 -16.89
CA LEU A 120 1.98 3.82 -16.79
C LEU A 120 1.72 3.42 -15.34
N ALA A 121 0.44 3.49 -14.94
CA ALA A 121 0.01 3.07 -13.62
C ALA A 121 0.06 1.55 -13.49
N LEU A 122 0.49 1.03 -12.33
CA LEU A 122 0.59 -0.41 -12.08
C LEU A 122 -0.74 -1.16 -12.33
N ASN A 123 -1.87 -0.53 -12.00
CA ASN A 123 -3.20 -1.10 -12.19
C ASN A 123 -3.61 -1.25 -13.67
N SER A 124 -2.92 -0.56 -14.58
CA SER A 124 -3.20 -0.63 -16.03
C SER A 124 -2.36 -1.68 -16.76
N LEU A 125 -1.37 -2.25 -16.08
CA LEU A 125 -0.45 -3.21 -16.70
C LEU A 125 -1.04 -4.63 -16.70
N PRO A 126 -0.79 -5.42 -17.76
CA PRO A 126 -1.15 -6.83 -17.78
C PRO A 126 -0.40 -7.60 -16.68
N ILE A 127 -1.14 -8.35 -15.85
CA ILE A 127 -0.59 -9.11 -14.71
C ILE A 127 0.45 -10.16 -15.18
N SER A 128 0.23 -10.77 -16.34
CA SER A 128 1.14 -11.78 -16.91
C SER A 128 2.52 -11.20 -17.19
N SER A 129 2.57 -10.06 -17.88
CA SER A 129 3.79 -9.34 -18.23
C SER A 129 4.50 -8.78 -17.00
N PHE A 130 3.73 -8.28 -16.04
CA PHE A 130 4.27 -7.75 -14.79
C PHE A 130 5.03 -8.83 -13.99
N LYS A 131 4.50 -10.06 -13.96
CA LYS A 131 5.16 -11.16 -13.26
C LYS A 131 6.53 -11.49 -13.87
N GLU A 132 6.64 -11.56 -15.20
CA GLU A 132 7.91 -11.83 -15.87
C GLU A 132 8.97 -10.76 -15.57
N MET A 133 8.58 -9.50 -15.46
CA MET A 133 9.49 -8.43 -15.06
C MET A 133 10.06 -8.67 -13.64
N PHE A 134 9.23 -9.09 -12.68
CA PHE A 134 9.68 -9.37 -11.31
C PHE A 134 10.57 -10.60 -11.19
N ASP A 135 10.29 -11.63 -11.98
CA ASP A 135 11.07 -12.88 -11.97
C ASP A 135 12.46 -12.69 -12.61
N ASN A 136 12.60 -11.70 -13.51
CA ASN A 136 13.87 -11.34 -14.17
C ASN A 136 14.69 -10.26 -13.43
N ALA A 137 14.13 -9.67 -12.36
CA ALA A 137 14.77 -8.62 -11.56
C ALA A 137 15.64 -9.17 -10.41
#